data_AF-A0A1Y4CI05-F1
#
_entry.id   AF-A0A1Y4CI05-F1
#
_cell.length_a   1.000
_cell.length_b   1.000
_cell.length_c   1.000
_cell.angle_alpha   90.00
_cell.angle_beta   90.00
_cell.angle_gamma   90.00
#
_symmetry.space_group_name_H-M   'P 1'
#
loop_
_entity.id
_entity.type
_entity.pdbx_description
1 polymer ?
#
loop_
_entity_poly.entity_id
_entity_poly.type
_entity_poly.pdbx_seq_one_letter_code
_entity_poly.pdbx_strand_id
1 'polypeptide(L)' 'MSINCKEIEHYKEVIVKAAGNDLYHSDCPELQLDTLALIVDGLVKDNKDGKNEQLIGFLAHIGKSLNELIKYRNLMK' A
#
# COMPACT_ATOMS: atom_id res chain seq x y z
N MET A 1 -3.90 -26.07 -5.75
CA MET A 1 -4.93 -25.01 -5.71
C MET A 1 -5.21 -24.56 -7.13
N SER A 2 -6.45 -24.63 -7.60
CA SER A 2 -6.83 -24.01 -8.88
C SER A 2 -7.00 -22.51 -8.66
N ILE A 3 -6.19 -21.70 -9.33
CA ILE A 3 -6.27 -20.24 -9.23
C ILE A 3 -7.47 -19.76 -10.04
N ASN A 4 -8.37 -19.00 -9.43
CA ASN A 4 -9.55 -18.44 -10.10
C ASN A 4 -9.18 -17.14 -10.84
N CYS A 5 -8.83 -17.25 -12.12
CA CYS A 5 -8.36 -16.12 -12.92
C CYS A 5 -9.39 -14.97 -13.00
N LYS A 6 -10.69 -15.26 -13.01
CA LYS A 6 -11.74 -14.21 -13.06
C LYS A 6 -11.74 -13.35 -11.80
N GLU A 7 -11.51 -13.98 -10.67
CA GLU A 7 -11.47 -13.32 -9.37
C GLU A 7 -10.24 -12.42 -9.24
N ILE A 8 -9.09 -12.89 -9.75
CA ILE A 8 -7.87 -12.09 -9.82
C ILE A 8 -8.07 -10.84 -10.67
N GLU A 9 -8.65 -10.96 -11.86
CA GLU A 9 -8.90 -9.79 -12.71
C GLU A 9 -9.86 -8.81 -12.05
N HIS A 10 -10.90 -9.30 -11.37
CA HIS A 10 -11.76 -8.45 -10.57
C HIS A 10 -11.00 -7.67 -9.49
N TYR A 11 -10.12 -8.33 -8.72
CA TYR A 11 -9.33 -7.64 -7.69
C TYR A 11 -8.37 -6.60 -8.28
N LYS A 12 -7.75 -6.89 -9.44
CA LYS A 12 -6.92 -5.91 -10.15
C LYS A 12 -7.73 -4.68 -10.55
N GLU A 13 -8.93 -4.84 -11.08
CA GLU A 13 -9.80 -3.73 -11.45
C GLU A 13 -10.18 -2.86 -10.23
N VAL A 14 -10.47 -3.49 -9.09
CA VAL A 14 -10.76 -2.79 -7.84
C VAL A 14 -9.56 -1.95 -7.40
N ILE A 15 -8.35 -2.52 -7.45
CA ILE A 15 -7.10 -1.82 -7.10
C ILE A 15 -6.89 -0.62 -8.04
N VAL A 16 -7.01 -0.82 -9.35
CA VAL A 16 -6.83 0.25 -10.35
C VAL A 16 -7.85 1.37 -10.16
N LYS A 17 -9.12 1.04 -9.93
CA LYS A 17 -10.16 2.05 -9.65
C LYS A 17 -9.89 2.82 -8.37
N ALA A 18 -9.47 2.13 -7.31
CA ALA A 18 -9.13 2.77 -6.05
C ALA A 18 -7.95 3.75 -6.23
N ALA A 19 -6.92 3.35 -6.95
CA ALA A 19 -5.77 4.19 -7.26
C ALA A 19 -6.12 5.38 -8.18
N GLY A 20 -7.00 5.19 -9.16
CA GLY A 20 -7.43 6.26 -10.07
C GLY A 20 -8.27 7.36 -9.39
N ASN A 21 -8.90 7.05 -8.26
CA ASN A 21 -9.60 8.05 -7.44
C ASN A 21 -8.65 8.84 -6.52
N ASP A 22 -7.39 8.39 -6.40
CA ASP A 22 -6.39 9.04 -5.57
C ASP A 22 -5.67 10.16 -6.34
N LEU A 23 -6.41 11.24 -6.60
CA LEU A 23 -5.90 12.44 -7.23
C LEU A 23 -4.98 13.26 -6.30
N TYR A 24 -5.00 12.98 -4.99
CA TYR A 24 -4.30 13.78 -3.98
C TYR A 24 -2.83 13.37 -3.84
N HIS A 25 -2.53 12.09 -4.09
CA HIS A 25 -1.18 11.54 -3.95
C HIS A 25 -0.45 11.29 -5.28
N SER A 26 -1.03 11.68 -6.43
CA SER A 26 -0.62 11.20 -7.76
C SER A 26 0.84 11.46 -8.14
N ASP A 27 1.53 12.41 -7.50
CA ASP A 27 2.95 12.71 -7.72
C ASP A 27 3.75 12.95 -6.42
N CYS A 28 3.17 12.59 -5.27
CA CYS A 28 3.76 12.83 -3.96
C CYS A 28 3.97 11.52 -3.20
N PRO A 29 5.03 10.75 -3.52
CA PRO A 29 5.32 9.48 -2.85
C PRO A 29 5.61 9.67 -1.35
N GLU A 30 6.08 10.84 -0.91
CA GLU A 30 6.17 11.18 0.52
C GLU A 30 4.79 11.16 1.18
N LEU A 31 3.78 11.78 0.56
CA LEU A 31 2.43 11.81 1.09
C LEU A 31 1.78 10.41 1.06
N GLN A 32 2.11 9.59 0.07
CA GLN A 32 1.70 8.17 0.05
C GLN A 32 2.28 7.41 1.25
N LEU A 33 3.53 7.69 1.62
CA LEU A 33 4.19 7.07 2.77
C LEU A 33 3.55 7.52 4.09
N ASP A 34 3.19 8.80 4.21
CA ASP A 34 2.50 9.34 5.38
C ASP A 34 1.10 8.71 5.55
N THR A 35 0.32 8.64 4.48
CA THR A 35 -1.00 7.98 4.49
C THR A 35 -0.87 6.50 4.85
N LEU A 36 0.13 5.80 4.30
CA LEU A 36 0.41 4.41 4.66
C LEU A 36 0.72 4.25 6.15
N ALA A 37 1.49 5.18 6.74
CA ALA A 37 1.82 5.16 8.16
C ALA A 37 0.56 5.30 9.04
N LEU A 38 -0.38 6.17 8.66
CA LEU A 38 -1.66 6.33 9.36
C LEU A 38 -2.53 5.06 9.30
N ILE A 39 -2.56 4.39 8.14
CA ILE A 39 -3.28 3.12 7.97
C ILE A 39 -2.67 2.04 8.87
N VAL A 40 -1.33 1.92 8.87
CA VAL A 40 -0.63 0.94 9.70
C VAL A 40 -0.86 1.20 11.19
N ASP A 41 -0.82 2.46 11.64
CA ASP A 41 -1.12 2.82 13.03
C ASP A 41 -2.52 2.37 13.47
N GLY A 42 -3.54 2.60 12.63
CA GLY A 42 -4.89 2.09 12.87
C GLY A 42 -4.93 0.56 12.99
N LEU A 43 -4.30 -0.15 12.03
CA LEU A 43 -4.26 -1.61 12.03
C LEU A 43 -3.55 -2.18 13.27
N VAL A 44 -2.47 -1.56 13.72
CA VAL A 44 -1.73 -1.95 14.93
C VAL A 44 -2.58 -1.76 16.18
N LYS A 45 -3.26 -0.61 16.31
CA LYS A 45 -4.16 -0.32 17.44
C LYS A 45 -5.32 -1.32 17.52
N ASP A 46 -5.82 -1.76 16.38
CA ASP A 46 -6.92 -2.73 16.30
C ASP A 46 -6.46 -4.20 16.29
N ASN A 47 -5.15 -4.48 16.39
CA ASN A 47 -4.58 -5.83 16.26
C ASN A 47 -4.71 -6.69 17.53
N LYS A 48 -5.91 -6.80 18.10
CA LYS A 48 -6.14 -7.46 19.40
C LYS A 48 -5.80 -8.96 19.44
N ASP A 49 -5.87 -9.65 18.29
CA ASP A 49 -5.63 -11.10 18.18
C ASP A 49 -4.59 -11.46 17.09
N GLY A 50 -3.74 -10.52 16.65
CA GLY A 50 -2.81 -10.77 15.53
C GLY A 50 -3.47 -10.86 14.14
N LYS A 51 -4.78 -10.61 14.04
CA LYS A 51 -5.56 -10.72 12.79
C LYS A 51 -5.03 -9.83 11.66
N ASN A 52 -4.40 -8.71 12.00
CA ASN A 52 -3.88 -7.77 11.02
C ASN A 52 -2.39 -7.97 10.72
N GLU A 53 -1.72 -8.93 11.36
CA GLU A 53 -0.25 -9.01 11.37
C GLU A 53 0.34 -9.28 9.97
N GLN A 54 -0.32 -10.12 9.17
CA GLN A 54 0.05 -10.34 7.78
C GLN A 54 -0.13 -9.07 6.92
N LEU A 55 -1.22 -8.32 7.14
CA LEU A 55 -1.50 -7.09 6.42
C LEU A 55 -0.52 -5.98 6.82
N ILE A 56 -0.24 -5.83 8.11
CA ILE A 56 0.77 -4.90 8.64
C ILE A 56 2.14 -5.22 8.03
N GLY A 57 2.53 -6.50 8.00
CA GLY A 57 3.79 -6.92 7.37
C GLY A 57 3.85 -6.60 5.87
N PHE A 58 2.76 -6.85 5.14
CA PHE A 58 2.67 -6.52 3.72
C PHE A 58 2.80 -5.02 3.47
N LEU A 59 2.07 -4.19 4.23
CA LEU A 59 2.14 -2.73 4.14
C LEU A 59 3.53 -2.20 4.52
N ALA A 60 4.21 -2.81 5.49
CA ALA A 60 5.59 -2.46 5.82
C ALA A 60 6.56 -2.70 4.65
N HIS A 61 6.39 -3.77 3.88
CA HIS A 61 7.18 -4.03 2.68
C HIS A 61 6.90 -3.02 1.56
N ILE A 62 5.63 -2.61 1.39
CA ILE A 62 5.26 -1.53 0.47
C ILE A 62 5.94 -0.21 0.89
N GLY A 63 5.84 0.15 2.17
CA GLY A 63 6.46 1.38 2.70
C GLY A 63 7.97 1.39 2.52
N LYS A 64 8.64 0.24 2.73
CA LYS A 64 10.08 0.10 2.45
C LYS A 64 10.39 0.37 0.97
N SER A 65 9.62 -0.22 0.06
CA SER A 65 9.82 -0.06 -1.39
C SER A 65 9.59 1.40 -1.82
N LEU A 66 8.56 2.05 -1.29
CA LEU A 66 8.24 3.45 -1.55
C LEU A 66 9.35 4.38 -1.05
N ASN A 67 9.90 4.13 0.13
CA ASN A 67 11.02 4.92 0.66
C ASN A 67 12.28 4.81 -0.22
N GLU A 68 12.59 3.62 -0.74
CA GLU A 68 13.70 3.45 -1.70
C GLU A 68 13.43 4.19 -3.03
N LEU A 69 12.19 4.20 -3.52
CA LEU A 69 11.81 4.98 -4.71
C LEU A 69 11.98 6.50 -4.48
N ILE A 70 11.59 7.00 -3.30
CA ILE A 70 11.79 8.41 -2.91
C ILE A 70 13.29 8.74 -2.91
N LYS A 71 14.11 7.91 -2.28
CA LYS A 71 15.57 8.08 -2.25
C LYS A 71 16.14 8.10 -3.66
N TYR A 72 15.77 7.14 -4.50
CA TYR A 72 16.22 7.06 -5.87
C TYR A 72 15.85 8.30 -6.68
N ARG A 73 14.59 8.77 -6.57
CA ARG A 73 14.13 10.01 -7.21
C ARG A 73 14.95 11.22 -6.77
N ASN A 74 15.27 11.32 -5.48
CA ASN A 74 16.03 12.45 -4.94
C ASN A 74 17.52 12.41 -5.33
N LEU A 75 18.08 11.25 -5.62
CA LEU A 75 19.45 11.10 -6.15
C LEU A 75 19.56 11.43 -7.65
N MET A 76 18.45 11.36 -8.38
CA MET A 76 18.40 11.67 -9.82
C MET A 76 17.94 13.10 -10.14
N LYS A 77 17.65 13.90 -9.12
CA LYS A 77 17.44 15.35 -9.24
C LYS A 77 18.77 16.07 -9.07
#